data_AF-A0A8S3T0L5-F1
#
_entry.id   AF-A0A8S3T0L5-F1
#
_cell.length_a   1.000
_cell.length_b   1.000
_cell.length_c   1.000
_cell.angle_alpha   90.00
_cell.angle_beta   90.00
_cell.angle_gamma   90.00
#
_symmetry.space_group_name_H-M   'P 1'
#
loop_
_entity.id
_entity.type
_entity.pdbx_description
1 polymer ?
#
loop_
_entity_poly.entity_id
_entity_poly.type
_entity_poly.pdbx_seq_one_letter_code
_entity_poly.pdbx_strand_id
1 'polypeptide(L)'
;MKSGPSPLFSLEQEAHLVNYFKQMSDIGYSYTRVEATALASDYAVSIRLKDETDKQLSLQWFRSFMDRWPDFKLQKPPAYSYKSFTTTSWVVLVLSHSCHKFMRENHCKITRYNVGELCTNAYVKGLSPDNLRSSFRRSGIYSLDKSPYPQQMNLPATVYTQTETDGQNQETNDIIDHPNDIN
;
A
#
# COMPACT_ATOMS: atom_id res chain seq x y z
N MET A 1 19.52 25.36 35.31
CA MET A 1 19.26 24.20 34.43
C MET A 1 18.02 23.50 34.94
N LYS A 2 16.90 23.53 34.22
CA LYS A 2 15.70 22.78 34.65
C LYS A 2 15.84 21.36 34.11
N SER A 3 16.26 20.41 34.95
CA SER A 3 16.15 19.00 34.58
C SER A 3 14.67 18.68 34.41
N GLY A 4 14.25 18.50 33.16
CA GLY A 4 12.96 17.94 32.85
C GLY A 4 12.87 16.49 33.35
N PRO A 5 11.65 15.91 33.40
CA PRO A 5 11.48 14.51 33.76
C PRO A 5 12.36 13.61 32.88
N SER A 6 13.03 12.65 33.50
CA SER A 6 13.90 11.71 32.80
C SER A 6 13.13 11.01 31.68
N PRO A 7 13.70 10.93 30.46
CA PRO A 7 13.02 10.28 29.35
C PRO A 7 12.77 8.80 29.68
N LEU A 8 11.60 8.29 29.27
CA LEU A 8 11.21 6.90 29.50
C LEU A 8 12.14 5.92 28.77
N PHE A 9 12.63 6.31 27.59
CA PHE A 9 13.59 5.55 26.81
C PHE A 9 15.00 6.12 26.95
N SER A 10 16.00 5.25 26.84
CA SER A 10 17.38 5.69 26.63
C SER A 10 17.55 6.28 25.22
N LEU A 11 18.61 7.08 25.02
CA LEU A 11 18.91 7.66 23.71
C LEU A 11 19.11 6.58 22.62
N GLU A 12 19.67 5.42 22.98
CA GLU A 12 19.86 4.29 22.07
C GLU A 12 18.53 3.65 21.67
N GLN A 13 17.60 3.49 22.62
CA GLN A 13 16.26 2.96 22.36
C GLN A 13 15.46 3.91 21.46
N GLU A 14 15.58 5.21 21.67
CA GLU A 14 14.98 6.22 20.80
C GLU A 14 15.59 6.18 19.39
N ALA A 15 16.91 6.02 19.27
CA ALA A 15 17.58 5.89 17.98
C ALA A 15 17.08 4.66 17.19
N HIS A 16 16.78 3.55 17.88
CA HIS A 16 16.19 2.37 17.26
C HIS A 16 14.81 2.66 16.66
N LEU A 17 13.94 3.36 17.41
CA LEU A 17 12.64 3.81 16.91
C LEU A 17 12.77 4.74 15.71
N VAL A 18 13.71 5.69 15.74
CA VAL A 18 13.98 6.60 14.62
C VAL A 18 14.41 5.82 13.37
N ASN A 19 15.32 4.86 13.53
CA ASN A 19 15.79 4.03 12.42
C ASN A 19 14.65 3.20 11.82
N TYR A 20 13.80 2.62 12.67
CA TYR A 20 12.61 1.90 12.23
C TYR A 20 11.66 2.79 11.42
N PHE A 21 11.37 4.01 11.90
CA PHE A 21 10.51 4.93 11.15
C PHE A 21 11.11 5.37 9.82
N LYS A 22 12.44 5.51 9.72
CA LYS A 22 13.13 5.78 8.45
C LYS A 22 12.98 4.63 7.47
N GLN A 23 13.25 3.40 7.91
CA GLN A 23 13.09 2.21 7.06
C GLN A 23 11.65 2.05 6.57
N MET A 24 10.68 2.25 7.46
CA MET A 24 9.26 2.21 7.08
C MET A 24 8.90 3.32 6.08
N SER A 25 9.49 4.51 6.22
CA SER A 25 9.32 5.59 5.24
C SER A 25 9.92 5.23 3.87
N ASP A 26 11.05 4.54 3.83
CA ASP A 26 11.71 4.15 2.57
C ASP A 26 10.87 3.14 1.77
N ILE A 27 10.12 2.27 2.45
CA ILE A 27 9.17 1.34 1.82
C ILE A 27 7.79 1.97 1.56
N GLY A 28 7.63 3.27 1.80
CA GLY A 28 6.40 4.02 1.54
C GLY A 28 5.33 3.95 2.64
N TYR A 29 5.66 3.39 3.81
CA TYR A 29 4.79 3.41 4.98
C TYR A 29 5.09 4.65 5.84
N SER A 30 4.02 5.35 6.20
CA SER A 30 4.07 6.60 6.94
C SER A 30 3.21 6.51 8.18
N TYR A 31 3.66 7.08 9.29
CA TYR A 31 2.93 7.06 10.55
C TYR A 31 2.40 8.45 10.90
N THR A 32 1.20 8.48 11.48
CA THR A 32 0.73 9.65 12.22
C THR A 32 1.32 9.69 13.61
N ARG A 33 1.15 10.83 14.28
CA ARG A 33 1.61 11.04 15.66
C ARG A 33 1.02 10.01 16.62
N VAL A 34 -0.24 9.60 16.40
CA VAL A 34 -0.93 8.62 17.27
C VAL A 34 -0.38 7.22 17.03
N GLU A 35 -0.18 6.83 15.78
CA GLU A 35 0.40 5.52 15.44
C GLU A 35 1.84 5.42 15.92
N ALA A 36 2.64 6.49 15.79
CA ALA A 36 3.99 6.54 16.33
C ALA A 36 4.00 6.39 17.86
N THR A 37 3.05 7.00 18.58
CA THR A 37 2.92 6.80 20.04
C THR A 37 2.46 5.40 20.42
N ALA A 38 1.58 4.79 19.63
CA ALA A 38 1.14 3.41 19.84
C ALA A 38 2.31 2.44 19.64
N LEU A 39 3.02 2.56 18.51
CA LEU A 39 4.19 1.74 18.21
C LEU A 39 5.30 1.88 19.26
N ALA A 40 5.55 3.11 19.73
CA ALA A 40 6.48 3.32 20.83
C ALA A 40 5.99 2.69 22.15
N SER A 41 4.68 2.64 22.39
CA SER A 41 4.13 1.95 23.57
C SER A 41 4.34 0.45 23.49
N ASP A 42 4.09 -0.15 22.32
CA ASP A 42 4.31 -1.58 22.07
C ASP A 42 5.80 -1.93 22.21
N TYR A 43 6.68 -1.04 21.72
CA TYR A 43 8.12 -1.17 21.91
C TYR A 43 8.52 -1.10 23.39
N ALA A 44 7.92 -0.21 24.18
CA ALA A 44 8.17 -0.14 25.63
C ALA A 44 7.79 -1.45 26.36
N VAL A 45 6.67 -2.04 25.96
CA VAL A 45 6.23 -3.35 26.47
C VAL A 45 7.23 -4.44 26.08
N SER A 46 7.71 -4.44 24.84
CA SER A 46 8.67 -5.44 24.35
C SER A 46 10.00 -5.45 25.11
N ILE A 47 10.48 -4.27 25.54
CA ILE A 47 11.72 -4.14 26.34
C ILE A 47 11.42 -4.27 27.84
N ARG A 48 10.17 -4.56 28.23
CA ARG A 48 9.71 -4.67 29.63
C ARG A 48 9.91 -3.41 30.46
N LEU A 49 9.88 -2.24 29.82
CA LEU A 49 9.86 -0.95 30.53
C LEU A 49 8.45 -0.57 31.01
N LYS A 50 7.43 -1.31 30.56
CA LYS A 50 6.02 -1.01 30.77
C LYS A 50 5.20 -2.30 30.68
N ASP A 51 4.11 -2.38 31.43
CA ASP A 51 3.21 -3.52 31.38
C ASP A 51 2.18 -3.37 30.24
N GLU A 52 1.68 -4.49 29.71
CA GLU A 52 0.67 -4.52 28.63
C GLU A 52 -0.62 -3.79 28.99
N THR A 53 -0.93 -3.72 30.29
CA THR A 53 -2.13 -3.07 30.82
C THR A 53 -1.98 -1.55 30.96
N ASP A 54 -0.75 -1.03 30.83
CA ASP A 54 -0.51 0.39 31.03
C ASP A 54 -0.96 1.22 29.85
N LYS A 55 -1.56 2.37 30.17
CA LYS A 55 -2.06 3.34 29.18
C LYS A 55 -0.98 3.75 28.20
N GLN A 56 -1.27 3.75 26.90
CA GLN A 56 -0.39 4.21 25.81
C GLN A 56 0.34 5.54 26.10
N LEU A 57 1.54 5.67 25.55
CA LEU A 57 2.37 6.88 25.64
C LEU A 57 1.59 8.08 25.09
N SER A 58 1.73 9.21 25.79
CA SER A 58 0.97 10.41 25.46
C SER A 58 1.59 11.17 24.28
N LEU A 59 0.79 12.02 23.64
CA LEU A 59 1.28 12.99 22.65
C LEU A 59 2.30 13.98 23.24
N GLN A 60 2.33 14.16 24.57
CA GLN A 60 3.34 14.97 25.23
C GLN A 60 4.71 14.29 25.16
N TRP A 61 4.77 12.98 25.39
CA TRP A 61 6.00 12.21 25.16
C TRP A 61 6.47 12.37 23.71
N PHE A 62 5.56 12.26 22.74
CA PHE A 62 5.91 12.41 21.31
C PHE A 62 6.51 13.78 20.99
N ARG A 63 5.97 14.86 21.57
CA ARG A 63 6.51 16.21 21.38
C ARG A 63 7.94 16.30 21.92
N SER A 64 8.18 15.76 23.12
CA SER A 64 9.52 15.75 23.71
C SER A 64 10.48 14.83 22.96
N PHE A 65 10.00 13.72 22.39
CA PHE A 65 10.78 12.83 21.51
C PHE A 65 11.23 13.56 20.23
N MET A 66 10.33 14.30 19.59
CA MET A 66 10.68 15.10 18.41
C MET A 66 11.61 16.27 18.74
N ASP A 67 11.53 16.84 19.95
CA ASP A 67 12.44 17.90 20.41
C ASP A 67 13.88 17.38 20.58
N ARG A 68 14.03 16.12 21.02
CA ARG A 68 15.34 15.44 21.10
C ARG A 68 15.93 15.08 19.74
N TRP A 69 15.07 14.88 18.73
CA TRP A 69 15.47 14.47 17.38
C TRP A 69 15.00 15.49 16.31
N PRO A 70 15.55 16.72 16.30
CA PRO A 70 15.09 17.79 15.41
C PRO A 70 15.32 17.50 13.92
N ASP A 71 16.35 16.71 13.59
CA ASP A 71 16.68 16.33 12.21
C ASP A 71 15.73 15.26 11.66
N PHE A 72 15.09 14.49 12.55
CA PHE A 72 14.13 13.49 12.15
C PHE A 72 12.76 14.12 11.95
N LYS A 73 12.19 13.95 10.76
CA LYS A 73 10.82 14.38 10.46
C LYS A 73 9.97 13.15 10.18
N LEU A 74 8.95 12.95 11.01
CA LEU A 74 7.94 11.96 10.74
C LEU A 74 7.17 12.37 9.48
N GLN A 75 7.28 11.57 8.42
CA GLN A 75 6.51 11.77 7.20
C GLN A 75 5.04 11.54 7.53
N LYS A 76 4.21 12.55 7.29
CA LYS A 76 2.77 12.36 7.38
C LYS A 76 2.37 11.41 6.27
N PRO A 77 1.41 10.49 6.52
CA PRO A 77 0.76 9.85 5.40
C PRO A 77 0.32 10.91 4.40
N PRO A 78 0.58 10.71 3.10
CA PRO A 78 -0.14 11.47 2.09
C PRO A 78 -1.62 11.33 2.48
N ALA A 79 -2.41 12.41 2.35
CA ALA A 79 -3.72 12.62 2.97
C ALA A 79 -4.82 11.55 2.69
N TYR A 80 -4.43 10.42 2.12
CA TYR A 80 -5.21 9.34 1.60
C TYR A 80 -5.17 8.06 2.47
N SER A 81 -4.31 7.93 3.50
CA SER A 81 -4.23 6.69 4.32
C SER A 81 -5.50 6.39 5.16
N TYR A 82 -6.22 7.40 5.65
CA TYR A 82 -7.53 7.17 6.32
C TYR A 82 -8.71 7.03 5.35
N LYS A 83 -8.45 7.00 4.04
CA LYS A 83 -9.46 6.82 2.99
C LYS A 83 -9.06 5.78 1.92
N SER A 84 -8.04 4.96 2.19
CA SER A 84 -7.84 3.65 1.56
C SER A 84 -8.68 2.66 2.36
N PHE A 85 -9.80 2.08 1.94
CA PHE A 85 -10.31 1.74 0.62
C PHE A 85 -11.76 2.17 0.58
N THR A 86 -12.15 3.03 -0.35
CA THR A 86 -13.55 2.99 -0.79
C THR A 86 -13.66 3.36 -2.26
N THR A 87 -13.06 2.55 -3.12
CA THR A 87 -13.57 2.43 -4.50
C THR A 87 -15.07 2.06 -4.48
N THR A 88 -15.53 1.41 -3.41
CA THR A 88 -16.95 1.19 -3.06
C THR A 88 -17.71 2.45 -2.61
N SER A 89 -17.08 3.57 -2.24
CA SER A 89 -17.80 4.71 -1.64
C SER A 89 -18.65 5.45 -2.65
N TRP A 90 -18.24 5.58 -3.91
CA TRP A 90 -19.04 6.34 -4.88
C TRP A 90 -20.33 5.62 -5.25
N VAL A 91 -20.27 4.32 -5.55
CA VAL A 91 -21.48 3.53 -5.86
C VAL A 91 -22.41 3.44 -4.64
N VAL A 92 -21.87 3.24 -3.44
CA VAL A 92 -22.67 3.17 -2.20
C VAL A 92 -23.28 4.52 -1.84
N LEU A 93 -22.55 5.63 -2.01
CA LEU A 93 -23.07 6.98 -1.77
C LEU A 93 -24.14 7.36 -2.79
N VAL A 94 -23.92 7.05 -4.07
CA VAL A 94 -24.90 7.31 -5.13
C VAL A 94 -26.15 6.46 -4.94
N LEU A 95 -26.01 5.21 -4.46
CA LEU A 95 -27.14 4.35 -4.11
C LEU A 95 -27.92 4.92 -2.93
N SER A 96 -27.25 5.30 -1.83
CA SER A 96 -27.90 5.93 -0.67
C SER A 96 -28.67 7.19 -1.08
N HIS A 97 -28.05 8.05 -1.89
CA HIS A 97 -28.71 9.24 -2.43
C HIS A 97 -29.92 8.89 -3.29
N SER A 98 -29.82 7.89 -4.17
CA SER A 98 -30.91 7.47 -5.05
C SER A 98 -32.07 6.87 -4.26
N CYS A 99 -31.78 6.08 -3.23
CA CYS A 99 -32.77 5.55 -2.29
C CYS A 99 -33.50 6.68 -1.55
N HIS A 100 -32.78 7.66 -1.00
CA HIS A 100 -33.38 8.82 -0.33
C HIS A 100 -34.23 9.66 -1.28
N LYS A 101 -33.79 9.86 -2.52
CA LYS A 101 -34.57 10.56 -3.55
C LYS A 101 -35.87 9.82 -3.85
N PHE A 102 -35.79 8.51 -4.11
CA PHE A 102 -36.97 7.68 -4.40
C PHE A 102 -38.00 7.67 -3.26
N MET A 103 -37.54 7.59 -2.01
CA MET A 103 -38.41 7.64 -0.84
C MET A 103 -39.10 9.01 -0.67
N ARG A 104 -38.43 10.11 -1.04
CA ARG A 104 -39.03 11.46 -1.00
C ARG A 104 -40.09 11.67 -2.08
N GLU A 105 -39.88 11.12 -3.28
CA GLU A 105 -40.78 11.31 -4.42
C GLU A 105 -42.03 10.42 -4.33
N ASN A 106 -41.89 9.20 -3.82
CA ASN A 106 -42.98 8.22 -3.81
C ASN A 106 -43.62 8.05 -2.41
N HIS A 107 -43.11 8.74 -1.39
CA HIS A 107 -43.54 8.64 0.01
C HIS A 107 -43.66 7.19 0.53
N CYS A 108 -42.84 6.27 0.00
CA CYS A 108 -42.97 4.84 0.22
C CYS A 108 -41.67 4.21 0.76
N LYS A 109 -41.80 3.01 1.32
CA LYS A 109 -40.66 2.19 1.74
C LYS A 109 -40.12 1.41 0.53
N ILE A 110 -38.80 1.34 0.42
CA ILE A 110 -38.13 0.58 -0.64
C ILE A 110 -38.42 -0.91 -0.44
N THR A 111 -39.03 -1.55 -1.43
CA THR A 111 -39.31 -2.99 -1.42
C THR A 111 -38.26 -3.75 -2.21
N ARG A 112 -38.21 -5.08 -2.05
CA ARG A 112 -37.27 -5.95 -2.79
C ARG A 112 -37.32 -5.77 -4.31
N TYR A 113 -38.48 -5.38 -4.84
CA TYR A 113 -38.68 -5.16 -6.27
C TYR A 113 -38.05 -3.85 -6.76
N ASN A 114 -37.93 -2.84 -5.89
CA ASN A 114 -37.32 -1.56 -6.24
C ASN A 114 -35.79 -1.60 -6.18
N VAL A 115 -35.21 -2.53 -5.40
CA VAL A 115 -33.76 -2.60 -5.17
C VAL A 115 -33.00 -2.80 -6.48
N GLY A 116 -33.45 -3.70 -7.36
CA GLY A 116 -32.75 -4.01 -8.62
C GLY A 116 -32.61 -2.77 -9.52
N GLU A 117 -33.69 -2.01 -9.67
CA GLU A 117 -33.70 -0.79 -10.48
C GLU A 117 -32.87 0.33 -9.84
N LEU A 118 -33.03 0.56 -8.53
CA LEU A 118 -32.28 1.59 -7.81
C LEU A 118 -30.78 1.32 -7.82
N CYS A 119 -30.36 0.07 -7.62
CA CYS A 119 -28.97 -0.36 -7.69
C CYS A 119 -28.39 -0.17 -9.09
N THR A 120 -29.11 -0.60 -10.13
CA THR A 120 -28.64 -0.48 -11.52
C THR A 120 -28.47 0.98 -11.92
N ASN A 121 -29.44 1.83 -11.61
CA ASN A 121 -29.39 3.25 -11.89
C ASN A 121 -28.28 3.96 -11.11
N ALA A 122 -28.07 3.60 -9.85
CA ALA A 122 -26.99 4.14 -9.03
C ALA A 122 -25.61 3.68 -9.52
N TYR A 123 -25.50 2.43 -9.97
CA TYR A 123 -24.27 1.84 -10.48
C TYR A 123 -23.81 2.54 -11.77
N VAL A 124 -24.71 2.71 -12.75
CA VAL A 124 -24.40 3.42 -14.00
C VAL A 124 -23.97 4.87 -13.73
N LYS A 125 -24.61 5.55 -12.77
CA LYS A 125 -24.22 6.91 -12.35
C LYS A 125 -22.89 6.93 -11.60
N GLY A 126 -22.64 5.95 -10.74
CA GLY A 126 -21.40 5.80 -9.98
C GLY A 126 -20.19 5.53 -10.88
N LEU A 127 -20.39 4.80 -11.98
CA LEU A 127 -19.38 4.49 -12.99
C LEU A 127 -19.27 5.52 -14.13
N SER A 128 -19.77 6.74 -13.94
CA SER A 128 -19.55 7.77 -14.95
C SER A 128 -18.05 8.01 -15.19
N PRO A 129 -17.63 8.37 -16.42
CA PRO A 129 -16.22 8.56 -16.73
C PRO A 129 -15.51 9.56 -15.80
N ASP A 130 -16.20 10.61 -15.36
CA ASP A 130 -15.65 11.60 -14.44
C ASP A 130 -15.47 11.04 -13.02
N ASN A 131 -16.42 10.23 -12.55
CA ASN A 131 -16.31 9.53 -11.27
C ASN A 131 -15.19 8.49 -11.31
N LEU A 132 -15.02 7.78 -12.44
CA LEU A 132 -13.94 6.83 -12.66
C LEU A 132 -12.58 7.53 -12.70
N ARG A 133 -12.43 8.61 -13.46
CA ARG A 133 -11.19 9.41 -13.52
C ARG A 133 -10.80 9.95 -12.14
N SER A 134 -11.78 10.47 -11.39
CA SER A 134 -11.57 10.92 -10.01
C SER A 134 -11.15 9.76 -9.11
N SER A 135 -11.78 8.59 -9.27
CA SER A 135 -11.47 7.38 -8.51
C SER A 135 -10.07 6.84 -8.83
N PHE A 136 -9.67 6.77 -10.10
CA PHE A 136 -8.34 6.34 -10.51
C PHE A 136 -7.26 7.34 -10.11
N ARG A 137 -7.54 8.65 -10.15
CA ARG A 137 -6.66 9.69 -9.63
C ARG A 137 -6.46 9.52 -8.12
N ARG A 138 -7.53 9.17 -7.41
CA ARG A 138 -7.51 9.00 -5.95
C ARG A 138 -6.86 7.67 -5.52
N SER A 139 -6.98 6.62 -6.32
CA SER A 139 -6.32 5.33 -6.06
C SER A 139 -4.83 5.33 -6.46
N GLY A 140 -4.34 6.42 -7.07
CA GLY A 140 -2.97 6.49 -7.57
C GLY A 140 -2.71 5.64 -8.82
N ILE A 141 -3.74 5.01 -9.40
CA ILE A 141 -3.64 4.25 -10.66
C ILE A 141 -3.51 5.22 -11.85
N TYR A 142 -4.11 6.41 -11.75
CA TYR A 142 -4.06 7.43 -12.80
C TYR A 142 -2.92 8.42 -12.56
N SER A 143 -1.73 8.06 -13.03
CA SER A 143 -0.60 8.97 -13.18
C SER A 143 -0.76 9.74 -14.50
N LEU A 144 -1.06 11.03 -14.41
CA LEU A 144 -1.17 11.95 -15.55
C LEU A 144 0.18 12.61 -15.88
N ASP A 145 1.28 11.94 -15.54
CA ASP A 145 2.61 12.39 -15.98
C ASP A 145 2.97 11.66 -17.26
N LYS A 146 3.17 12.41 -18.34
CA LYS A 146 3.45 11.90 -19.70
C LYS A 146 4.97 11.75 -19.94
N SER A 147 5.76 11.57 -18.89
CA SER A 147 7.23 11.62 -18.96
C SER A 147 7.86 10.30 -18.51
N PRO A 148 8.91 9.83 -19.20
CA PRO A 148 8.89 8.75 -20.17
C PRO A 148 9.14 7.39 -19.51
N TYR A 149 8.16 6.48 -19.56
CA TYR A 149 8.45 5.07 -19.30
C TYR A 149 9.49 4.59 -20.32
N PRO A 150 10.58 3.90 -19.91
CA PRO A 150 11.47 3.23 -20.84
C PRO A 150 10.64 2.28 -21.71
N GLN A 151 10.74 2.40 -23.04
CA GLN A 151 9.93 1.62 -23.98
C GLN A 151 10.00 0.10 -23.74
N GLN A 152 11.05 -0.37 -23.08
CA GLN A 152 11.28 -1.76 -22.68
C GLN A 152 10.20 -2.33 -21.74
N MET A 153 9.52 -1.50 -20.95
CA MET A 153 8.44 -1.96 -20.05
C MET A 153 7.08 -2.08 -20.77
N ASN A 154 6.96 -1.53 -21.99
CA ASN A 154 5.79 -1.68 -22.85
C ASN A 154 5.84 -2.95 -23.71
N LEU A 155 6.89 -3.76 -23.58
CA LEU A 155 6.98 -5.04 -24.28
C LEU A 155 5.96 -6.00 -23.65
N PRO A 156 5.18 -6.73 -24.47
CA PRO A 156 4.35 -7.80 -23.94
C PRO A 156 5.24 -8.77 -23.17
N ALA A 157 4.76 -9.26 -22.02
CA ALA A 157 5.48 -10.26 -21.26
C ALA A 157 5.81 -11.42 -22.20
N THR A 158 7.10 -11.64 -22.46
CA THR A 158 7.54 -12.74 -23.30
C THR A 158 7.16 -14.02 -22.56
N VAL A 159 6.07 -14.63 -22.99
CA VAL A 159 5.66 -15.96 -22.53
C VAL A 159 6.83 -16.87 -22.87
N TYR A 160 7.51 -17.38 -21.85
CA TYR A 160 8.51 -18.43 -22.03
C TYR A 160 7.81 -19.57 -22.75
N THR A 161 8.06 -19.70 -24.06
CA THR A 161 7.74 -20.93 -24.76
C THR A 161 8.77 -21.90 -24.24
N GLN A 162 8.32 -22.82 -23.38
CA GLN A 162 9.15 -23.93 -22.94
C GLN A 162 9.63 -24.63 -24.20
N THR A 163 10.90 -24.45 -24.57
CA THR A 163 11.56 -25.40 -25.45
C THR A 163 11.77 -26.63 -24.60
N GLU A 164 10.87 -27.59 -24.76
CA GLU A 164 11.08 -28.97 -24.32
C GLU A 164 12.41 -29.44 -24.93
N THR A 165 13.47 -29.45 -24.12
CA THR A 165 14.64 -30.26 -24.37
C THR A 165 14.34 -31.66 -23.87
N ASP A 166 14.02 -32.57 -24.78
CA ASP A 166 14.11 -34.01 -24.54
C ASP A 166 14.93 -34.66 -25.67
N GLY A 167 16.20 -34.92 -25.35
CA GLY A 167 16.82 -36.25 -25.43
C GLY A 167 17.06 -36.97 -26.77
N GLN A 168 18.36 -37.09 -27.09
CA GLN A 168 19.07 -38.27 -27.64
C GLN A 168 19.04 -38.57 -29.16
N ASN A 169 20.21 -38.46 -29.81
CA ASN A 169 20.97 -39.64 -30.24
C ASN A 169 22.45 -39.29 -30.45
N GLN A 170 23.30 -39.95 -29.67
CA GLN A 170 24.74 -40.06 -29.92
C GLN A 170 24.94 -41.20 -30.92
N GLU A 171 25.56 -40.94 -32.06
CA GLU A 171 26.32 -41.96 -32.78
C GLU A 171 27.79 -41.56 -32.80
N THR A 172 28.55 -42.35 -32.06
CA THR A 172 29.99 -42.56 -32.13
C THR A 172 30.48 -42.71 -33.56
N ASN A 173 31.56 -42.04 -33.94
CA ASN A 173 32.51 -42.61 -34.90
C ASN A 173 33.92 -42.08 -34.61
N ASP A 174 34.72 -42.99 -34.09
CA ASP A 174 36.14 -42.87 -33.81
C ASP A 174 36.94 -42.52 -35.07
N ILE A 175 37.92 -41.63 -34.90
CA ILE A 175 38.99 -41.41 -35.88
C ILE A 175 39.97 -42.57 -35.71
N ILE A 176 40.01 -43.50 -36.67
CA ILE A 176 41.16 -44.38 -36.90
C ILE A 176 41.57 -44.27 -38.35
N ASP A 177 42.63 -43.49 -38.53
CA ASP A 177 43.80 -43.71 -39.37
C ASP A 177 43.74 -44.86 -40.41
N HIS A 178 43.88 -44.51 -41.68
CA HIS A 178 44.36 -45.43 -42.70
C HIS A 178 45.49 -44.75 -43.48
N PRO A 179 46.74 -45.25 -43.39
CA PRO A 179 47.80 -44.80 -44.27
C PRO A 179 47.82 -45.60 -45.58
N ASN A 180 48.45 -44.97 -46.57
CA ASN A 180 49.01 -45.53 -47.81
C ASN A 180 48.11 -45.63 -49.06
N ASP A 181 48.33 -44.65 -49.94
CA ASP A 181 49.03 -44.80 -51.23
C ASP A 181 48.58 -45.86 -52.27
N ILE A 182 48.30 -45.31 -53.46
CA ILE A 182 48.64 -45.80 -54.82
C ILE A 182 47.91 -47.07 -55.31
N ASN A 183 46.92 -46.91 -56.20
CA ASN A 183 47.05 -47.02 -57.66
C ASN A 183 45.69 -46.77 -58.34
#